data_AF-A0A960K9I3-F1
#
_entry.id   AF-A0A960K9I3-F1
#
_cell.length_a   1.000
_cell.length_b   1.000
_cell.length_c   1.000
_cell.angle_alpha   90.00
_cell.angle_beta   90.00
_cell.angle_gamma   90.00
#
_symmetry.space_group_name_H-M   'P 1'
#
loop_
_entity.id
_entity.type
_entity.pdbx_description
1 polymer ?
#
loop_
_entity_poly.entity_id
_entity_poly.type
_entity_poly.pdbx_seq_one_letter_code
_entity_poly.pdbx_strand_id
1 'polypeptide(L)'
;MVAPAEESADLARARAAYVEAQHVLAEACDALARVAHLSRVAADAGIDHIESGGLASQIPEVTGIRDLRREINAVFAAYDAARIETRSWTMALAAAEGTSLAAIAKGFGVSRQYASKLLAEHPHEIGSAPA
;
A
#
# COMPACT_ATOMS: atom_id res chain seq x y z
N MET A 1 25.46 30.96 -10.07
CA MET A 1 24.45 30.43 -9.12
C MET A 1 23.13 30.38 -9.86
N VAL A 2 22.72 29.20 -10.31
CA VAL A 2 21.41 29.01 -10.96
C VAL A 2 20.40 28.92 -9.83
N ALA A 3 19.40 29.82 -9.84
CA ALA A 3 18.29 29.73 -8.89
C ALA A 3 17.62 28.35 -9.02
N PRO A 4 17.22 27.69 -7.92
CA PRO A 4 16.50 26.44 -8.02
C PRO A 4 15.25 26.70 -8.88
N ALA A 5 15.08 25.91 -9.94
CA ALA A 5 13.89 25.99 -10.78
C ALA A 5 12.66 25.85 -9.87
N GLU A 6 11.72 26.78 -9.96
CA GLU A 6 10.48 26.71 -9.19
C GLU A 6 9.80 25.37 -9.45
N GLU A 7 9.64 24.58 -8.38
CA GLU A 7 8.89 23.33 -8.44
C GLU A 7 7.46 23.67 -8.85
N SER A 8 6.97 23.02 -9.91
CA SER A 8 5.59 23.25 -10.32
C SER A 8 4.64 22.85 -9.19
N ALA A 9 3.55 23.60 -9.01
CA ALA A 9 2.55 23.30 -7.98
C ALA A 9 1.99 21.87 -8.11
N ASP A 10 2.00 21.32 -9.33
CA ASP A 10 1.59 19.96 -9.64
C ASP A 10 2.58 18.91 -9.13
N LEU A 11 3.89 19.16 -9.28
CA LEU A 11 4.93 18.28 -8.76
C LEU A 11 4.94 18.29 -7.23
N ALA A 12 4.84 19.47 -6.61
CA ALA A 12 4.77 19.59 -5.15
C ALA A 12 3.54 18.86 -4.58
N ARG A 13 2.37 18.99 -5.23
CA ARG A 13 1.13 18.28 -4.85
C ARG A 13 1.28 16.77 -4.99
N ALA A 14 1.79 16.30 -6.13
CA ALA A 14 1.99 14.87 -6.37
C ALA A 14 2.96 14.25 -5.36
N ARG A 15 4.03 14.98 -5.00
CA ARG A 15 5.01 14.55 -4.00
C ARG A 15 4.39 14.45 -2.61
N ALA A 16 3.63 15.46 -2.18
CA ALA A 16 2.94 15.44 -0.89
C ALA A 16 1.94 14.27 -0.80
N ALA A 17 1.13 14.06 -1.84
CA ALA A 17 0.17 12.97 -1.89
C ALA A 17 0.84 11.58 -1.91
N TYR A 18 1.96 11.44 -2.63
CA TYR A 18 2.76 10.22 -2.61
C TYR A 18 3.32 9.91 -1.22
N VAL A 19 3.85 10.91 -0.52
CA VAL A 19 4.38 10.74 0.85
C VAL A 19 3.27 10.29 1.81
N GLU A 20 2.10 10.91 1.72
CA GLU A 20 0.95 10.52 2.55
C GLU A 20 0.49 9.09 2.25
N ALA A 21 0.38 8.73 0.96
CA ALA A 21 0.03 7.37 0.57
C ALA A 21 1.04 6.33 1.08
N GLN A 22 2.33 6.68 1.11
CA GLN A 22 3.38 5.83 1.68
C GLN A 22 3.27 5.66 3.19
N HIS A 23 2.89 6.71 3.93
CA HIS A 23 2.61 6.58 5.36
C HIS A 23 1.44 5.62 5.61
N VAL A 24 0.34 5.76 4.85
CA VAL A 24 -0.81 4.86 4.96
C VAL A 24 -0.43 3.41 4.62
N LEU A 25 0.39 3.20 3.59
CA LEU A 25 0.90 1.87 3.25
C LEU A 25 1.78 1.29 4.37
N ALA A 26 2.64 2.10 4.99
CA ALA A 26 3.46 1.68 6.11
C ALA A 26 2.60 1.25 7.31
N GLU A 27 1.57 2.01 7.66
CA GLU A 27 0.63 1.66 8.73
C GLU A 27 -0.10 0.34 8.44
N ALA A 28 -0.49 0.11 7.18
CA ALA A 28 -1.12 -1.14 6.76
C ALA A 28 -0.15 -2.34 6.81
N CYS A 29 1.12 -2.15 6.46
CA CYS A 29 2.18 -3.14 6.64
C CYS A 29 2.37 -3.50 8.13
N ASP A 30 2.38 -2.50 9.01
CA ASP A 30 2.51 -2.73 10.45
C ASP A 30 1.30 -3.49 11.00
N ALA A 31 0.09 -3.22 10.50
CA ALA A 31 -1.10 -3.98 10.84
C ALA A 31 -1.00 -5.45 10.41
N LEU A 32 -0.50 -5.73 9.20
CA LEU A 32 -0.25 -7.10 8.74
C LEU A 32 0.78 -7.81 9.64
N ALA A 33 1.86 -7.13 10.00
CA ALA A 33 2.89 -7.68 10.88
C ALA A 33 2.33 -8.03 12.27
N ARG A 34 1.49 -7.17 12.85
CA ARG A 34 0.83 -7.44 14.14
C ARG A 34 -0.05 -8.68 14.07
N VAL A 35 -0.89 -8.80 13.04
CA VAL A 35 -1.78 -9.96 12.88
C VAL A 35 -1.00 -11.25 12.67
N ALA A 36 0.09 -11.22 11.90
CA ALA A 36 0.97 -12.36 11.71
C ALA A 36 1.65 -12.78 13.03
N HIS A 37 2.11 -11.81 13.82
CA HIS A 37 2.71 -12.06 15.13
C HIS A 37 1.71 -12.69 16.11
N LEU A 38 0.51 -12.13 16.24
CA LEU A 38 -0.54 -12.66 17.13
C LEU A 38 -0.94 -14.09 16.73
N SER A 39 -1.07 -14.35 15.43
CA SER A 39 -1.34 -15.70 14.92
C SER A 39 -0.24 -16.69 15.29
N ARG A 40 1.02 -16.26 15.27
CA ARG A 40 2.16 -17.09 15.67
C ARG A 40 2.15 -17.37 17.18
N VAL A 41 1.96 -16.35 18.01
CA VAL A 41 1.86 -16.52 19.47
C VAL A 41 0.73 -17.48 19.84
N ALA A 42 -0.43 -17.37 19.18
CA ALA A 42 -1.54 -18.30 19.40
C ALA A 42 -1.20 -19.74 19.01
N ALA A 43 -0.47 -19.93 17.90
CA ALA A 43 -0.03 -21.26 17.48
C ALA A 43 0.99 -21.87 18.45
N ASP A 44 2.01 -21.10 18.85
CA ASP A 44 3.04 -21.55 19.78
C ASP A 44 2.42 -21.91 21.16
N ALA A 45 1.51 -21.09 21.68
CA ALA A 45 0.80 -21.40 22.92
C ALA A 45 -0.07 -22.68 22.83
N GLY A 46 -0.66 -22.94 21.66
CA GLY A 46 -1.41 -24.17 21.40
C GLY A 46 -0.51 -25.40 21.37
N ILE A 47 0.68 -25.29 20.76
CA ILE A 47 1.70 -26.34 20.74
C ILE A 47 2.17 -26.63 22.16
N ASP A 48 2.62 -25.62 22.90
CA ASP A 48 3.13 -25.76 24.26
C ASP A 48 2.10 -26.42 25.19
N HIS A 49 0.82 -26.04 25.07
CA HIS A 49 -0.27 -26.63 25.85
C HIS A 49 -0.41 -28.13 25.61
N ILE A 50 -0.41 -28.56 24.34
CA ILE A 50 -0.52 -29.99 24.00
C ILE A 50 0.74 -30.76 24.39
N GLU A 51 1.92 -30.22 24.15
CA GLU A 51 3.19 -30.85 24.52
C GLU A 51 3.33 -31.03 26.05
N SER A 52 2.74 -30.13 26.83
CA SER A 52 2.68 -30.24 28.30
C SER A 52 1.65 -31.27 28.83
N GLY A 53 0.92 -31.96 27.93
CA GLY A 53 -0.10 -32.95 28.28
C GLY A 53 -1.49 -32.37 28.53
N GLY A 54 -1.72 -31.10 28.18
CA GLY A 54 -3.03 -30.46 28.25
C GLY A 54 -4.06 -31.08 27.30
N LEU A 55 -5.33 -31.05 27.69
CA LEU A 55 -6.41 -31.52 26.81
C LEU A 55 -6.67 -30.51 25.69
N ALA A 56 -6.93 -31.00 24.47
CA ALA A 56 -7.25 -30.15 23.32
C ALA A 56 -8.49 -29.26 23.55
N SER A 57 -9.47 -29.74 24.34
CA SER A 57 -10.65 -28.96 24.73
C SER A 57 -10.36 -27.79 25.66
N GLN A 58 -9.13 -27.70 26.17
CA GLN A 58 -8.68 -26.68 27.12
C GLN A 58 -7.59 -25.77 26.51
N ILE A 59 -7.33 -25.86 25.20
CA ILE A 59 -6.36 -24.97 24.55
C ILE A 59 -6.80 -23.52 24.85
N PRO A 60 -5.90 -22.67 25.35
CA PRO A 60 -6.21 -21.28 25.61
C PRO A 60 -6.76 -20.61 24.35
N GLU A 61 -7.93 -19.97 24.45
CA GLU A 61 -8.40 -19.08 23.38
C GLU A 61 -7.52 -17.82 23.38
N VAL A 62 -6.35 -17.90 22.74
CA VAL A 62 -5.44 -16.75 22.60
C VAL A 62 -6.05 -15.68 21.69
N THR A 63 -6.96 -16.09 20.78
CA THR A 63 -7.84 -15.22 19.98
C THR A 63 -9.00 -16.05 19.44
N GLY A 64 -10.25 -15.55 19.55
CA GLY A 64 -11.39 -16.20 18.91
C GLY A 64 -11.15 -16.31 17.39
N ILE A 65 -11.11 -17.53 16.84
CA ILE A 65 -10.78 -17.81 15.43
C ILE A 65 -11.63 -16.96 14.45
N ARG A 66 -12.90 -16.72 14.82
CA ARG A 66 -13.83 -15.92 14.02
C ARG A 66 -13.45 -14.44 13.99
N ASP A 67 -13.02 -13.88 15.12
CA ASP A 67 -12.61 -12.49 15.22
C ASP A 67 -11.26 -12.26 14.53
N LEU A 68 -10.31 -13.20 14.71
CA LEU A 68 -9.02 -13.17 14.01
C LEU A 68 -9.19 -13.22 12.49
N ARG A 69 -10.06 -14.10 11.97
CA ARG A 69 -10.34 -14.15 10.53
C ARG A 69 -10.92 -12.84 10.00
N ARG A 70 -11.84 -12.21 10.74
CA ARG A 70 -12.41 -10.92 10.34
C ARG A 70 -11.34 -9.82 10.33
N GLU A 71 -10.48 -9.80 11.34
CA GLU A 71 -9.39 -8.83 11.47
C GLU A 71 -8.34 -9.01 10.36
N ILE A 72 -7.92 -10.25 10.08
CA ILE A 72 -7.05 -10.60 8.95
C ILE A 72 -7.62 -10.03 7.65
N ASN A 73 -8.89 -10.31 7.35
CA ASN A 73 -9.51 -9.86 6.11
C ASN A 73 -9.57 -8.33 6.01
N ALA A 74 -9.89 -7.64 7.11
CA ALA A 74 -9.94 -6.18 7.15
C ALA A 74 -8.55 -5.57 6.91
N VAL A 75 -7.52 -6.14 7.53
CA VAL A 75 -6.13 -5.68 7.36
C VAL A 75 -5.63 -5.92 5.94
N PHE A 76 -5.91 -7.08 5.34
CA PHE A 76 -5.56 -7.34 3.94
C PHE A 76 -6.26 -6.38 2.97
N ALA A 77 -7.56 -6.12 3.18
CA ALA A 77 -8.29 -5.16 2.36
C ALA A 77 -7.70 -3.74 2.46
N ALA A 78 -7.32 -3.30 3.67
CA ALA A 78 -6.68 -2.02 3.89
C ALA A 78 -5.30 -1.93 3.20
N TYR A 79 -4.49 -3.00 3.31
CA TYR A 79 -3.20 -3.09 2.63
C TYR A 79 -3.33 -3.04 1.11
N ASP A 80 -4.25 -3.81 0.53
CA ASP A 80 -4.46 -3.81 -0.92
C ASP A 80 -4.92 -2.43 -1.42
N ALA A 81 -5.82 -1.77 -0.69
CA ALA A 81 -6.24 -0.41 -1.00
C ALA A 81 -5.07 0.58 -0.93
N ALA A 82 -4.29 0.57 0.14
CA ALA A 82 -3.12 1.45 0.31
C ALA A 82 -2.05 1.21 -0.77
N ARG A 83 -1.84 -0.05 -1.17
CA ARG A 83 -0.90 -0.43 -2.22
C ARG A 83 -1.34 0.10 -3.58
N ILE A 84 -2.63 -0.01 -3.90
CA ILE A 84 -3.20 0.52 -5.15
C ILE A 84 -3.06 2.05 -5.16
N GLU A 85 -3.46 2.72 -4.09
CA GLU A 85 -3.37 4.18 -3.94
C GLU A 85 -1.93 4.67 -4.11
N THR A 86 -0.97 4.05 -3.40
CA THR A 86 0.45 4.36 -3.51
C THR A 86 0.97 4.18 -4.93
N ARG A 87 0.56 3.10 -5.60
CA ARG A 87 0.95 2.85 -7.00
C ARG A 87 0.43 3.96 -7.91
N SER A 88 -0.82 4.37 -7.75
CA SER A 88 -1.40 5.46 -8.53
C SER A 88 -0.64 6.76 -8.31
N TRP A 89 -0.35 7.13 -7.06
CA TRP A 89 0.44 8.32 -6.74
C TRP A 89 1.89 8.26 -7.23
N THR A 90 2.49 7.06 -7.29
CA THR A 90 3.82 6.89 -7.89
C THR A 90 3.79 7.17 -9.39
N MET A 91 2.76 6.71 -10.11
CA MET A 91 2.61 6.98 -11.54
C MET A 91 2.35 8.46 -11.81
N ALA A 92 1.49 9.07 -11.01
CA ALA A 92 1.19 10.49 -10.94
C ALA A 92 2.45 11.35 -10.74
N LEU A 93 3.26 11.01 -9.75
CA LEU A 93 4.53 11.68 -9.47
C LEU A 93 5.49 11.57 -10.66
N ALA A 94 5.65 10.38 -11.23
CA ALA A 94 6.50 10.18 -12.41
C ALA A 94 6.03 11.02 -13.61
N ALA A 95 4.71 11.15 -13.81
CA ALA A 95 4.14 12.00 -14.85
C ALA A 95 4.42 13.49 -14.59
N ALA A 96 4.27 13.95 -13.35
CA ALA A 96 4.57 15.31 -12.93
C ALA A 96 6.08 15.66 -13.05
N GLU A 97 6.96 14.66 -12.91
CA GLU A 97 8.41 14.76 -13.18
C GLU A 97 8.73 14.78 -14.69
N GLY A 98 7.73 14.66 -15.56
CA GLY A 98 7.89 14.70 -17.02
C GLY A 98 8.13 13.34 -17.67
N THR A 99 7.95 12.23 -16.93
CA THR A 99 8.06 10.88 -17.51
C THR A 99 6.93 10.64 -18.49
N SER A 100 7.25 10.20 -19.72
CA SER A 100 6.23 9.93 -20.73
C SER A 100 5.30 8.78 -20.32
N LEU A 101 4.03 8.85 -20.75
CA LEU A 101 3.04 7.81 -20.52
C LEU A 101 3.50 6.40 -20.97
N ALA A 102 4.26 6.34 -22.07
CA ALA A 102 4.81 5.07 -22.58
C ALA A 102 5.86 4.48 -21.64
N ALA A 103 6.73 5.32 -21.07
CA ALA A 103 7.74 4.90 -20.10
C ALA A 103 7.10 4.48 -18.77
N ILE A 104 6.09 5.23 -18.30
CA ILE A 104 5.30 4.86 -17.10
C ILE A 104 4.61 3.51 -17.32
N ALA A 105 3.85 3.35 -18.40
CA ALA A 105 3.15 2.09 -18.69
C ALA A 105 4.11 0.89 -18.72
N LYS A 106 5.28 1.06 -19.37
CA LYS A 106 6.33 0.03 -19.41
C LYS A 106 6.91 -0.26 -18.02
N GLY A 107 7.27 0.77 -17.25
CA GLY A 107 7.89 0.61 -15.92
C GLY A 107 6.97 -0.08 -14.91
N PHE A 108 5.67 0.17 -15.01
CA PHE A 108 4.67 -0.43 -14.12
C PHE A 108 4.03 -1.72 -14.67
N GLY A 109 4.46 -2.19 -15.86
CA GLY A 109 3.94 -3.43 -16.47
C GLY A 109 2.45 -3.37 -16.80
N VAL A 110 1.94 -2.21 -17.23
CA VAL A 110 0.52 -1.99 -17.55
C VAL A 110 0.32 -1.48 -18.98
N SER A 111 -0.91 -1.53 -19.48
CA SER A 111 -1.24 -0.92 -20.77
C SER A 111 -1.22 0.61 -20.68
N ARG A 112 -0.95 1.28 -21.81
CA ARG A 112 -1.03 2.75 -21.89
C ARG A 112 -2.41 3.30 -21.57
N GLN A 113 -3.47 2.59 -21.98
CA GLN A 113 -4.85 2.97 -21.67
C GLN A 113 -5.11 2.91 -20.16
N TYR A 114 -4.64 1.86 -19.50
CA TYR A 114 -4.79 1.72 -18.05
C TYR A 114 -4.00 2.81 -17.30
N ALA A 115 -2.75 3.07 -17.70
CA ALA A 115 -1.96 4.16 -17.12
C ALA A 115 -2.61 5.53 -17.34
N SER A 116 -3.16 5.79 -18.53
CA SER A 116 -3.87 7.03 -18.83
C SER A 116 -5.12 7.19 -17.99
N LYS A 117 -5.88 6.11 -17.74
CA LYS A 117 -7.07 6.14 -16.91
C LYS A 117 -6.72 6.50 -15.47
N LEU A 118 -5.71 5.85 -14.89
CA LEU A 118 -5.26 6.14 -13.53
C LEU A 118 -4.76 7.58 -13.39
N LEU A 119 -3.98 8.07 -14.36
CA LEU A 119 -3.53 9.47 -14.36
C LEU A 119 -4.68 10.47 -14.56
N ALA A 120 -5.81 10.09 -15.15
CA ALA A 120 -6.97 10.96 -15.25
C ALA A 120 -7.77 11.01 -13.92
N GLU A 121 -7.70 9.96 -13.11
CA GLU A 121 -8.30 9.90 -11.77
C GLU A 121 -7.53 10.78 -10.76
N HIS A 122 -6.25 11.09 -11.03
CA HIS A 122 -5.42 12.01 -10.26
C HIS A 122 -5.04 13.22 -11.13
N PRO A 123 -5.78 14.34 -11.13
CA PRO A 123 -5.53 15.44 -12.06
C PRO A 123 -4.14 16.06 -11.88
N HIS A 124 -3.25 15.67 -12.78
CA HIS A 124 -2.09 16.44 -13.19
C HIS A 124 -2.49 17.09 -14.50
N GLU A 125 -2.36 18.41 -14.63
CA GLU A 125 -2.41 19.02 -15.95
C GLU A 125 -1.16 18.54 -16.67
N ILE A 126 -1.27 17.41 -17.39
CA ILE A 126 -0.19 16.91 -18.24
C ILE A 126 0.03 18.03 -19.25
N GLY A 127 1.09 18.80 -19.03
CA GLY A 127 1.49 19.88 -19.90
C GLY A 127 1.51 19.35 -21.33
N SER A 128 0.55 19.81 -22.13
CA SER A 128 0.58 19.65 -23.57
C SER A 128 1.93 20.20 -24.02
N ALA A 129 2.79 19.33 -24.53
CA ALA A 129 3.97 19.78 -25.25
C ALA A 129 3.50 20.75 -26.35
N PRO A 130 4.15 21.91 -26.54
CA PRO A 130 3.80 22.81 -27.61
C PRO A 130 4.15 22.17 -28.96
N ALA A 131 3.13 22.13 -29.83
CA ALA A 131 3.10 21.91 -31.29
C ALA A 131 4.13 20.93 -31.92
#